data_AF-V6L948-F1
#
_entry.id   AF-V6L948-F1
#
_cell.length_a   1.000
_cell.length_b   1.000
_cell.length_c   1.000
_cell.angle_alpha   90.00
_cell.angle_beta   90.00
_cell.angle_gamma   90.00
#
_symmetry.space_group_name_H-M   'P 1'
#
loop_
_entity.id
_entity.type
_entity.pdbx_description
1 polymer ?
#
loop_
_entity_poly.entity_id
_entity_poly.type
_entity_poly.pdbx_seq_one_letter_code
_entity_poly.pdbx_strand_id
1 'polypeptide(L)'
;MWETLDSWLDDAGGLYGASTISTDEYYWKVGFPISQALVRGSDRHILTRFFAATRLRPNNSDEVSGRELLRRLRVWTAGRDRHLSPRLMEELASALDSGDTLIASLIKRLADDWDGTLHEPERKHQRRAIGLRLVVADRGRRLEWLAEACDGIDETRVAVPGGRTFTLRKGYGGAYDGLESLHPSRQQLEHGLHLEGEELVLEWAPREVLLLRLHPHIGEWVTTDYFEPGEQHWILAADSAIRAVRSMVDALGGRTIREGSAPVPGWKLIKGVRAVNGLAFASALDRGGDHAHVLEPQIRHHAALSGGLRIAPEYRVGTGLAGHFLRGGAPDLMLPASDSPDGCVEVVLDGRTEKLRADPRVPFPLCLIPLDEGEHRVGTAHSIQVFTLHDGLHEGLPPGTGTLGYPCDGIAQPELSDVTGSKAAVRGAAATGTISLPRTELLRSSVLEAVLLDPRGGVRRAKHRSVPAWMASRLPTAALGPCLEIEVPDGCVWLAYRTAARWSVRALAAAADIPAPAPAPDDYAWAYAVLSAAQRLQDPAWLDYVAAAEAISGRRGA
;
A
#
# COMPACT_ATOMS: atom_id res chain seq x y z
N MET A 1 -51.53 10.23 24.77
CA MET A 1 -50.38 9.29 24.77
C MET A 1 -49.36 9.70 23.73
N TRP A 2 -49.69 9.71 22.43
CA TRP A 2 -48.75 10.13 21.38
C TRP A 2 -48.34 11.61 21.51
N GLU A 3 -49.28 12.51 21.79
CA GLU A 3 -48.97 13.92 22.14
C GLU A 3 -48.10 14.03 23.40
N THR A 4 -48.28 13.12 24.36
CA THR A 4 -47.46 13.08 25.58
C THR A 4 -46.04 12.59 25.29
N LEU A 5 -45.88 11.69 24.32
CA LEU A 5 -44.58 11.22 23.85
C LEU A 5 -43.89 12.30 22.99
N ASP A 6 -44.64 13.00 22.15
CA ASP A 6 -44.20 14.15 21.36
C ASP A 6 -43.62 15.24 22.27
N SER A 7 -44.38 15.68 23.28
CA SER A 7 -43.90 16.64 24.27
C SER A 7 -42.71 16.11 25.07
N TRP A 8 -42.70 14.82 25.43
CA TRP A 8 -41.57 14.23 26.16
C TRP A 8 -40.28 14.14 25.33
N LEU A 9 -40.39 13.88 24.02
CA LEU A 9 -39.25 13.84 23.11
C LEU A 9 -38.67 15.25 22.87
N ASP A 10 -39.53 16.26 22.77
CA ASP A 10 -39.13 17.66 22.68
C ASP A 10 -38.49 18.16 23.97
N ASP A 11 -39.08 17.83 25.13
CA ASP A 11 -38.52 18.15 26.45
C ASP A 11 -37.15 17.46 26.68
N ALA A 12 -36.94 16.28 26.08
CA ALA A 12 -35.66 15.59 26.08
C ALA A 12 -34.63 16.18 25.09
N GLY A 13 -34.94 17.28 24.39
CA GLY A 13 -34.02 17.97 23.50
C GLY A 13 -33.52 17.11 22.34
N GLY A 14 -34.32 16.14 21.89
CA GLY A 14 -33.95 15.24 20.80
C GLY A 14 -33.00 14.10 21.18
N LEU A 15 -32.68 13.89 22.47
CA LEU A 15 -31.82 12.79 22.93
C LEU A 15 -32.29 11.41 22.41
N TYR A 16 -33.61 11.24 22.32
CA TYR A 16 -34.27 10.00 21.88
C TYR A 16 -34.88 10.11 20.47
N GLY A 17 -34.53 11.16 19.71
CA GLY A 17 -35.06 11.46 18.38
C GLY A 17 -36.02 12.66 18.38
N ALA A 18 -36.20 13.27 17.20
CA ALA A 18 -37.19 14.32 16.98
C ALA A 18 -38.57 13.72 16.70
N SER A 19 -39.62 14.31 17.26
CA SER A 19 -40.97 13.83 17.01
C SER A 19 -41.41 14.14 15.57
N THR A 20 -42.07 13.18 14.95
CA THR A 20 -42.68 13.30 13.60
C THR A 20 -44.20 13.14 13.67
N ILE A 21 -44.77 13.25 14.87
CA ILE A 21 -46.19 13.03 15.13
C ILE A 21 -46.98 14.22 14.58
N SER A 22 -48.00 13.93 13.76
CA SER A 22 -48.95 14.92 13.24
C SER A 22 -50.29 14.73 13.94
N THR A 23 -50.96 15.84 14.29
CA THR A 23 -52.25 15.88 14.99
C THR A 23 -53.47 15.75 14.07
N ASP A 24 -53.28 15.30 12.82
CA ASP A 24 -54.35 15.15 11.83
C ASP A 24 -55.40 14.09 12.26
N GLU A 25 -56.69 14.44 12.18
CA GLU A 25 -57.85 13.70 12.73
C GLU A 25 -57.98 12.27 12.21
N TYR A 26 -57.34 11.94 11.08
CA TYR A 26 -57.46 10.65 10.41
C TYR A 26 -56.43 9.58 10.84
N TYR A 27 -55.39 9.92 11.61
CA TYR A 27 -54.20 9.06 11.79
C TYR A 27 -53.92 8.59 13.24
N TRP A 28 -54.95 8.21 13.98
CA TRP A 28 -54.85 7.79 15.41
C TRP A 28 -54.32 6.37 15.67
N LYS A 29 -54.02 5.56 14.63
CA LYS A 29 -53.52 4.18 14.79
C LYS A 29 -52.01 4.12 14.57
N VAL A 30 -51.33 3.23 15.32
CA VAL A 30 -49.88 2.90 15.33
C VAL A 30 -49.22 2.84 13.92
N GLY A 31 -50.01 2.66 12.86
CA GLY A 31 -49.55 2.72 11.48
C GLY A 31 -48.97 4.07 11.04
N PHE A 32 -49.40 5.21 11.60
CA PHE A 32 -48.89 6.51 11.14
C PHE A 32 -47.42 6.78 11.53
N PRO A 33 -46.99 6.61 12.80
CA PRO A 33 -45.58 6.69 13.16
C PRO A 33 -44.71 5.65 12.41
N ILE A 34 -45.22 4.43 12.18
CA ILE A 34 -44.52 3.41 11.39
C ILE A 34 -44.43 3.80 9.91
N SER A 35 -45.43 4.51 9.38
CA SER A 35 -45.41 5.01 8.00
C SER A 35 -44.41 6.15 7.79
N GLN A 36 -44.12 6.93 8.85
CA GLN A 36 -43.15 8.04 8.86
C GLN A 36 -41.71 7.61 9.23
N ALA A 37 -41.53 6.39 9.76
CA ALA A 37 -40.21 5.89 10.12
C ALA A 37 -39.30 5.75 8.88
N LEU A 38 -38.20 6.50 8.87
CA LEU A 38 -37.16 6.43 7.82
C LEU A 38 -36.50 5.05 7.76
N VAL A 39 -36.37 4.38 8.91
CA VAL A 39 -35.87 3.00 9.03
C VAL A 39 -36.80 2.23 9.95
N ARG A 40 -37.41 1.17 9.42
CA ARG A 40 -38.34 0.29 10.13
C ARG A 40 -37.59 -0.83 10.88
N GLY A 41 -38.30 -1.54 11.75
CA GLY A 41 -37.76 -2.73 12.42
C GLY A 41 -37.19 -3.75 11.43
N SER A 42 -37.95 -4.06 10.37
CA SER A 42 -37.51 -4.95 9.28
C SER A 42 -36.24 -4.46 8.57
N ASP A 43 -36.09 -3.14 8.42
CA ASP A 43 -34.91 -2.57 7.78
C ASP A 43 -33.68 -2.77 8.66
N ARG A 44 -33.80 -2.64 9.99
CA ARG A 44 -32.70 -2.90 10.93
C ARG A 44 -32.17 -4.32 10.79
N HIS A 45 -33.04 -5.31 10.61
CA HIS A 45 -32.66 -6.70 10.36
C HIS A 45 -31.82 -6.82 9.09
N ILE A 46 -32.28 -6.24 7.99
CA ILE A 46 -31.59 -6.29 6.69
C ILE A 46 -30.28 -5.50 6.74
N LEU A 47 -30.22 -4.40 7.49
CA LEU A 47 -29.03 -3.58 7.64
C LEU A 47 -27.88 -4.33 8.32
N THR A 48 -28.14 -5.28 9.22
CA THR A 48 -27.08 -6.14 9.78
C THR A 48 -26.36 -6.95 8.70
N ARG A 49 -27.08 -7.42 7.67
CA ARG A 49 -26.49 -8.09 6.52
C ARG A 49 -25.68 -7.15 5.65
N PHE A 50 -26.20 -5.93 5.44
CA PHE A 50 -25.46 -4.88 4.73
C PHE A 50 -24.14 -4.54 5.44
N PHE A 51 -24.14 -4.37 6.76
CA PHE A 51 -22.92 -4.07 7.53
C PHE A 51 -21.90 -5.21 7.38
N ALA A 52 -22.33 -6.47 7.52
CA ALA A 52 -21.46 -7.62 7.29
C ALA A 52 -20.92 -7.69 5.85
N ALA A 53 -21.79 -7.55 4.84
CA ALA A 53 -21.42 -7.62 3.42
C ALA A 53 -20.51 -6.46 2.98
N THR A 54 -20.55 -5.32 3.71
CA THR A 54 -19.64 -4.20 3.53
C THR A 54 -18.42 -4.25 4.42
N ARG A 55 -18.23 -5.36 5.15
CA ARG A 55 -17.06 -5.64 6.00
C ARG A 55 -16.88 -4.62 7.11
N LEU A 56 -17.99 -4.09 7.61
CA LEU A 56 -17.97 -3.27 8.80
C LEU A 56 -17.55 -4.11 10.00
N ARG A 57 -16.71 -3.57 10.89
CA ARG A 57 -16.40 -4.23 12.15
C ARG A 57 -17.57 -4.04 13.14
N PRO A 58 -17.80 -5.01 14.04
CA PRO A 58 -18.70 -4.80 15.16
C PRO A 58 -18.27 -3.59 16.01
N ASN A 59 -19.22 -2.84 16.54
CA ASN A 59 -19.00 -1.63 17.34
C ASN A 59 -18.18 -0.57 16.59
N ASN A 60 -18.64 -0.20 15.39
CA ASN A 60 -17.95 0.69 14.46
C ASN A 60 -17.97 2.18 14.88
N SER A 61 -17.77 2.50 16.15
CA SER A 61 -17.97 3.87 16.68
C SER A 61 -17.27 4.95 15.84
N ASP A 62 -16.08 4.65 15.30
CA ASP A 62 -15.19 5.68 14.72
C ASP A 62 -14.53 5.33 13.38
N GLU A 63 -14.78 4.16 12.75
CA GLU A 63 -14.01 3.76 11.55
C GLU A 63 -14.63 4.17 10.20
N VAL A 64 -15.97 4.31 10.11
CA VAL A 64 -16.67 4.64 8.86
C VAL A 64 -17.74 5.71 9.10
N SER A 65 -17.72 6.76 8.28
CA SER A 65 -18.68 7.87 8.38
C SER A 65 -20.07 7.45 7.87
N GLY A 66 -21.12 8.11 8.38
CA GLY A 66 -22.50 7.87 7.95
C GLY A 66 -22.72 8.12 6.46
N ARG A 67 -22.01 9.11 5.90
CA ARG A 67 -22.02 9.42 4.47
C ARG A 67 -21.51 8.25 3.63
N GLU A 68 -20.39 7.66 4.02
CA GLU A 68 -19.83 6.52 3.29
C GLU A 68 -20.70 5.27 3.44
N LEU A 69 -21.28 5.04 4.63
CA LEU A 69 -22.26 3.97 4.83
C LEU A 69 -23.49 4.14 3.92
N LEU A 70 -24.04 5.35 3.81
CA LEU A 70 -25.18 5.65 2.94
C LEU A 70 -24.85 5.37 1.46
N ARG A 71 -23.65 5.77 1.01
CA ARG A 71 -23.19 5.50 -0.36
C ARG A 71 -23.05 3.99 -0.62
N ARG A 72 -22.42 3.25 0.30
CA ARG A 72 -22.29 1.78 0.20
C ARG A 72 -23.65 1.11 0.16
N LEU A 73 -24.61 1.60 0.96
CA LEU A 73 -25.96 1.05 1.02
C LEU A 73 -26.67 1.20 -0.33
N ARG A 74 -26.56 2.36 -0.99
CA ARG A 74 -27.10 2.58 -2.35
C ARG A 74 -26.55 1.58 -3.37
N VAL A 75 -25.24 1.31 -3.32
CA VAL A 75 -24.62 0.33 -4.22
C VAL A 75 -25.10 -1.08 -3.90
N TRP A 76 -25.23 -1.42 -2.61
CA TRP A 76 -25.67 -2.75 -2.17
C TRP A 76 -27.13 -3.07 -2.53
N THR A 77 -27.98 -2.03 -2.60
CA THR A 77 -29.38 -2.14 -3.03
C THR A 77 -29.58 -2.00 -4.54
N ALA A 78 -28.57 -1.53 -5.29
CA ALA A 78 -28.67 -1.39 -6.74
C ALA A 78 -28.87 -2.77 -7.42
N GLY A 79 -30.02 -2.93 -8.08
CA GLY A 79 -30.32 -4.11 -8.90
C GLY A 79 -30.78 -5.36 -8.15
N ARG A 80 -31.08 -5.27 -6.84
CA ARG A 80 -31.64 -6.39 -6.06
C ARG A 80 -32.76 -5.92 -5.16
N ASP A 81 -33.87 -6.67 -5.15
CA ASP A 81 -34.83 -6.54 -4.07
C ASP A 81 -34.19 -7.09 -2.79
N ARG A 82 -33.82 -6.17 -1.90
CA ARG A 82 -33.28 -6.49 -0.58
C ARG A 82 -34.36 -6.44 0.50
N HIS A 83 -35.63 -6.26 0.11
CA HIS A 83 -36.79 -6.14 0.97
C HIS A 83 -36.71 -5.01 2.01
N LEU A 84 -35.88 -3.98 1.74
CA LEU A 84 -35.91 -2.74 2.50
C LEU A 84 -37.24 -2.02 2.28
N SER A 85 -37.67 -1.27 3.29
CA SER A 85 -38.94 -0.56 3.24
C SER A 85 -38.98 0.44 2.07
N PRO A 86 -40.15 0.64 1.44
CA PRO A 86 -40.29 1.60 0.34
C PRO A 86 -39.80 3.00 0.72
N ARG A 87 -40.06 3.42 1.97
CA ARG A 87 -39.63 4.72 2.49
C ARG A 87 -38.12 4.87 2.52
N LEU A 88 -37.40 3.86 3.02
CA LEU A 88 -35.93 3.87 3.02
C LEU A 88 -35.39 3.86 1.58
N MET A 89 -36.00 3.11 0.68
CA MET A 89 -35.60 3.07 -0.74
C MET A 89 -35.82 4.42 -1.45
N GLU A 90 -36.92 5.12 -1.14
CA GLU A 90 -37.17 6.49 -1.63
C GLU A 90 -36.10 7.48 -1.15
N GLU A 91 -35.76 7.45 0.14
CA GLU A 91 -34.72 8.31 0.72
C GLU A 91 -33.33 8.00 0.16
N LEU A 92 -33.04 6.73 -0.11
CA LEU A 92 -31.80 6.33 -0.78
C LEU A 92 -31.71 6.89 -2.21
N ALA A 93 -32.83 6.98 -2.92
CA ALA A 93 -32.91 7.52 -4.27
C ALA A 93 -32.95 9.06 -4.32
N SER A 94 -33.50 9.72 -3.31
CA SER A 94 -33.75 11.17 -3.29
C SER A 94 -32.65 12.01 -2.62
N ALA A 95 -31.88 11.43 -1.69
CA ALA A 95 -30.86 12.20 -0.98
C ALA A 95 -29.76 12.70 -1.94
N LEU A 96 -29.66 14.02 -2.09
CA LEU A 96 -28.59 14.69 -2.83
C LEU A 96 -27.23 14.39 -2.18
N ASP A 97 -26.14 14.49 -2.95
CA ASP A 97 -24.75 14.30 -2.49
C ASP A 97 -24.26 15.32 -1.44
N SER A 98 -25.16 16.17 -0.92
CA SER A 98 -24.89 17.16 0.11
C SER A 98 -24.73 16.52 1.50
N GLY A 99 -23.48 16.21 1.84
CA GLY A 99 -22.88 16.51 3.14
C GLY A 99 -23.31 15.68 4.34
N ASP A 100 -24.51 15.91 4.88
CA ASP A 100 -25.02 15.27 6.10
C ASP A 100 -26.54 15.29 6.06
N THR A 101 -27.13 14.12 5.78
CA THR A 101 -28.58 13.93 5.81
C THR A 101 -28.93 13.16 7.08
N LEU A 102 -30.15 13.38 7.61
CA LEU A 102 -30.66 12.63 8.77
C LEU A 102 -30.49 11.11 8.61
N ILE A 103 -30.62 10.61 7.37
CA ILE A 103 -30.42 9.20 7.06
C ILE A 103 -28.96 8.74 7.21
N ALA A 104 -27.97 9.57 6.85
CA ALA A 104 -26.55 9.26 7.03
C ALA A 104 -26.22 9.10 8.53
N SER A 105 -26.67 10.03 9.37
CA SER A 105 -26.47 9.97 10.83
C SER A 105 -27.16 8.77 11.46
N LEU A 106 -28.36 8.42 10.97
CA LEU A 106 -29.11 7.29 11.49
C LEU A 106 -28.49 5.94 11.10
N ILE A 107 -28.02 5.79 9.85
CA ILE A 107 -27.27 4.60 9.43
C ILE A 107 -25.98 4.47 10.23
N LYS A 108 -25.26 5.58 10.47
CA LYS A 108 -24.06 5.57 11.33
C LYS A 108 -24.38 5.05 12.71
N ARG A 109 -25.39 5.60 13.40
CA ARG A 109 -25.75 5.13 14.74
C ARG A 109 -26.08 3.64 14.75
N LEU A 110 -26.84 3.15 13.78
CA LEU A 110 -27.16 1.71 13.67
C LEU A 110 -25.92 0.84 13.43
N ALA A 111 -24.94 1.37 12.70
CA ALA A 111 -23.67 0.72 12.43
C ALA A 111 -22.75 0.71 13.66
N ASP A 112 -22.74 1.80 14.42
CA ASP A 112 -21.99 1.96 15.67
C ASP A 112 -22.55 1.00 16.76
N ASP A 113 -23.87 0.81 16.81
CA ASP A 113 -24.57 -0.08 17.76
C ASP A 113 -24.56 -1.57 17.33
N TRP A 114 -24.03 -1.91 16.15
CA TRP A 114 -24.08 -3.27 15.63
C TRP A 114 -23.00 -4.17 16.25
N ASP A 115 -23.42 -5.27 16.87
CA ASP A 115 -22.57 -6.20 17.61
C ASP A 115 -21.98 -7.35 16.77
N GLY A 116 -22.14 -7.29 15.44
CA GLY A 116 -21.67 -8.33 14.52
C GLY A 116 -22.61 -9.53 14.36
N THR A 117 -23.81 -9.48 14.92
CA THR A 117 -24.80 -10.56 14.76
C THR A 117 -25.84 -10.23 13.69
N LEU A 118 -26.30 -11.27 12.99
CA LEU A 118 -27.51 -11.20 12.18
C LEU A 118 -28.72 -11.38 13.07
N HIS A 119 -29.66 -10.47 12.93
CA HIS A 119 -30.93 -10.57 13.62
C HIS A 119 -31.97 -11.13 12.66
N GLU A 120 -32.26 -12.43 12.82
CA GLU A 120 -33.19 -13.19 11.98
C GLU A 120 -34.38 -13.66 12.82
N PRO A 121 -35.55 -13.00 12.74
CA PRO A 121 -36.67 -13.27 13.65
C PRO A 121 -37.24 -14.70 13.54
N GLU A 122 -37.04 -15.37 12.40
CA GLU A 122 -37.49 -16.75 12.17
C GLU A 122 -36.56 -17.81 12.78
N ARG A 123 -35.35 -17.42 13.20
CA ARG A 123 -34.36 -18.35 13.79
C ARG A 123 -34.20 -18.11 15.28
N LYS A 124 -34.20 -19.21 16.06
CA LYS A 124 -33.97 -19.17 17.50
C LYS A 124 -32.58 -18.67 17.91
N HIS A 125 -31.61 -18.67 17.01
CA HIS A 125 -30.21 -18.34 17.30
C HIS A 125 -29.73 -17.18 16.42
N GLN A 126 -29.05 -16.22 17.04
CA GLN A 126 -28.32 -15.16 16.36
C GLN A 126 -27.05 -15.75 15.73
N ARG A 127 -26.83 -15.49 14.44
CA ARG A 127 -25.64 -15.96 13.71
C ARG A 127 -24.64 -14.84 13.58
N ARG A 128 -23.35 -15.15 13.59
CA ARG A 128 -22.31 -14.19 13.21
C ARG A 128 -22.34 -13.99 11.69
N ALA A 129 -22.13 -12.76 11.23
CA ALA A 129 -21.93 -12.50 9.81
C ALA A 129 -20.62 -11.80 9.53
N ILE A 130 -19.89 -12.33 8.56
CA ILE A 130 -18.57 -11.83 8.16
C ILE A 130 -18.58 -11.61 6.66
N GLY A 131 -18.04 -10.48 6.22
CA GLY A 131 -17.84 -10.23 4.80
C GLY A 131 -16.64 -11.00 4.25
N LEU A 132 -16.82 -11.65 3.10
CA LEU A 132 -15.72 -12.30 2.39
C LEU A 132 -14.72 -11.26 1.88
N ARG A 133 -13.44 -11.63 1.85
CA ARG A 133 -12.37 -10.89 1.20
C ARG A 133 -11.86 -11.69 0.01
N LEU A 134 -11.42 -10.97 -1.02
CA LEU A 134 -10.74 -11.55 -2.16
C LEU A 134 -9.23 -11.40 -1.97
N VAL A 135 -8.51 -12.50 -2.16
CA VAL A 135 -7.05 -12.55 -2.16
C VAL A 135 -6.59 -12.64 -3.61
N VAL A 136 -5.59 -11.84 -3.97
CA VAL A 136 -4.85 -11.92 -5.23
C VAL A 136 -3.47 -12.48 -4.90
N ALA A 137 -3.28 -13.77 -5.13
CA ALA A 137 -2.08 -14.52 -4.80
C ALA A 137 -1.16 -14.74 -6.01
N ASP A 138 0.03 -15.31 -5.77
CA ASP A 138 1.03 -15.66 -6.79
C ASP A 138 1.32 -14.48 -7.74
N ARG A 139 1.59 -13.32 -7.13
CA ARG A 139 1.90 -12.06 -7.84
C ARG A 139 0.81 -11.64 -8.83
N GLY A 140 -0.45 -11.99 -8.59
CA GLY A 140 -1.57 -11.64 -9.45
C GLY A 140 -2.00 -12.71 -10.45
N ARG A 141 -1.66 -13.97 -10.20
CA ARG A 141 -2.01 -15.10 -11.09
C ARG A 141 -3.13 -15.98 -10.55
N ARG A 142 -3.52 -15.81 -9.29
CA ARG A 142 -4.55 -16.62 -8.64
C ARG A 142 -5.48 -15.75 -7.79
N LEU A 143 -6.75 -16.13 -7.70
CA LEU A 143 -7.70 -15.57 -6.72
C LEU A 143 -8.16 -16.63 -5.76
N GLU A 144 -8.36 -16.21 -4.52
CA GLU A 144 -8.91 -17.03 -3.44
C GLU A 144 -9.92 -16.23 -2.62
N TRP A 145 -10.86 -16.93 -2.00
CA TRP A 145 -11.73 -16.35 -0.97
C TRP A 145 -11.05 -16.46 0.39
N LEU A 146 -11.17 -15.41 1.19
CA LEU A 146 -10.70 -15.34 2.57
C LEU A 146 -11.86 -14.90 3.46
N ALA A 147 -12.03 -15.58 4.58
CA ALA A 147 -12.93 -15.18 5.65
C ALA A 147 -12.12 -14.89 6.90
N GLU A 148 -12.34 -13.74 7.54
CA GLU A 148 -11.74 -13.46 8.85
C GLU A 148 -12.33 -14.41 9.90
N ALA A 149 -11.52 -14.84 10.85
CA ALA A 149 -11.96 -15.70 11.93
C ALA A 149 -12.77 -14.90 12.95
N CYS A 150 -13.92 -15.43 13.37
CA CYS A 150 -14.66 -14.88 14.50
C CYS A 150 -14.11 -15.39 15.83
N ASP A 151 -14.23 -14.56 16.86
CA ASP A 151 -14.01 -15.01 18.23
C ASP A 151 -15.13 -15.94 18.69
N GLY A 152 -14.75 -17.01 19.39
CA GLY A 152 -15.68 -18.02 19.89
C GLY A 152 -16.14 -19.08 18.88
N ILE A 153 -15.67 -19.03 17.62
CA ILE A 153 -15.97 -20.04 16.60
C ILE A 153 -14.66 -20.58 16.02
N ASP A 154 -14.17 -21.70 16.58
CA ASP A 154 -12.91 -22.31 16.14
C ASP A 154 -13.08 -23.23 14.92
N GLU A 155 -14.22 -23.92 14.82
CA GLU A 155 -14.58 -24.75 13.67
C GLU A 155 -16.08 -24.63 13.40
N THR A 156 -16.48 -24.44 12.15
CA THR A 156 -17.90 -24.41 11.76
C THR A 156 -18.10 -24.90 10.33
N ARG A 157 -19.35 -25.08 9.90
CA ARG A 157 -19.68 -25.51 8.53
C ARG A 157 -20.55 -24.47 7.86
N VAL A 158 -20.19 -24.13 6.62
CA VAL A 158 -20.96 -23.23 5.76
C VAL A 158 -21.22 -23.89 4.41
N ALA A 159 -22.33 -23.55 3.75
CA ALA A 159 -22.68 -24.10 2.45
C ALA A 159 -23.18 -23.02 1.51
N VAL A 160 -22.87 -23.16 0.21
CA VAL A 160 -23.61 -22.42 -0.82
C VAL A 160 -25.04 -22.96 -0.83
N PRO A 161 -26.10 -22.12 -0.85
CA PRO A 161 -27.47 -22.59 -0.93
C PRO A 161 -27.69 -23.58 -2.09
N GLY A 162 -28.13 -24.80 -1.77
CA GLY A 162 -28.30 -25.87 -2.76
C GLY A 162 -27.00 -26.44 -3.37
N GLY A 163 -25.84 -26.08 -2.80
CA GLY A 163 -24.52 -26.41 -3.32
C GLY A 163 -23.63 -27.15 -2.32
N ARG A 164 -22.32 -26.99 -2.51
CA ARG A 164 -21.29 -27.66 -1.72
C ARG A 164 -21.16 -27.06 -0.32
N THR A 165 -20.86 -27.92 0.65
CA THR A 165 -20.51 -27.56 2.03
C THR A 165 -18.99 -27.47 2.21
N PHE A 166 -18.56 -26.52 3.04
CA PHE A 166 -17.19 -26.25 3.42
C PHE A 166 -17.07 -26.29 4.95
N THR A 167 -16.02 -26.94 5.45
CA THR A 167 -15.68 -26.92 6.86
C THR A 167 -14.62 -25.85 7.08
N LEU A 168 -14.94 -24.86 7.89
CA LEU A 168 -14.06 -23.75 8.22
C LEU A 168 -13.36 -24.03 9.54
N ARG A 169 -12.04 -23.81 9.59
CA ARG A 169 -11.24 -23.96 10.82
C ARG A 169 -10.40 -22.73 11.03
N LYS A 170 -10.39 -22.21 12.27
CA LYS A 170 -9.60 -21.03 12.63
C LYS A 170 -8.12 -21.36 12.42
N GLY A 171 -7.56 -20.74 11.38
CA GLY A 171 -6.18 -20.91 10.98
C GLY A 171 -5.26 -19.86 11.62
N TYR A 172 -4.02 -19.84 11.17
CA TYR A 172 -3.05 -18.83 11.57
C TYR A 172 -3.42 -17.45 10.99
N GLY A 173 -3.10 -16.37 11.72
CA GLY A 173 -3.28 -15.01 11.21
C GLY A 173 -4.70 -14.44 11.25
N GLY A 174 -5.61 -15.07 12.01
CA GLY A 174 -6.96 -14.56 12.24
C GLY A 174 -7.92 -14.76 11.07
N ALA A 175 -7.70 -15.80 10.26
CA ALA A 175 -8.58 -16.18 9.14
C ALA A 175 -9.03 -17.63 9.26
N TYR A 176 -10.12 -17.98 8.58
CA TYR A 176 -10.56 -19.37 8.43
C TYR A 176 -9.87 -20.05 7.24
N ASP A 177 -9.37 -21.26 7.46
CA ASP A 177 -9.00 -22.22 6.43
C ASP A 177 -10.25 -23.00 5.97
N GLY A 178 -10.22 -23.64 4.79
CA GLY A 178 -11.29 -24.52 4.29
C GLY A 178 -12.05 -24.03 3.06
N LEU A 179 -11.74 -22.84 2.54
CA LEU A 179 -12.34 -22.25 1.34
C LEU A 179 -11.47 -22.44 0.07
N GLU A 180 -10.36 -23.16 0.15
CA GLU A 180 -9.34 -23.26 -0.92
C GLU A 180 -9.90 -23.87 -2.22
N SER A 181 -10.92 -24.71 -2.09
CA SER A 181 -11.58 -25.34 -3.24
C SER A 181 -12.69 -24.48 -3.86
N LEU A 182 -13.10 -23.40 -3.19
CA LEU A 182 -14.07 -22.43 -3.70
C LEU A 182 -13.31 -21.35 -4.48
N HIS A 183 -13.23 -21.51 -5.80
CA HIS A 183 -12.49 -20.58 -6.65
C HIS A 183 -13.37 -19.36 -7.00
N PRO A 184 -12.88 -18.12 -6.80
CA PRO A 184 -13.57 -16.92 -7.23
C PRO A 184 -13.86 -16.94 -8.74
N SER A 185 -15.13 -16.73 -9.10
CA SER A 185 -15.58 -16.71 -10.49
C SER A 185 -16.13 -15.34 -10.89
N ARG A 186 -16.15 -15.06 -12.20
CA ARG A 186 -16.77 -13.84 -12.75
C ARG A 186 -18.21 -13.64 -12.23
N GLN A 187 -19.00 -14.72 -12.24
CA GLN A 187 -20.38 -14.68 -11.78
C GLN A 187 -20.47 -14.32 -10.29
N GLN A 188 -19.58 -14.85 -9.45
CA GLN A 188 -19.54 -14.53 -8.02
C GLN A 188 -19.12 -13.07 -7.77
N LEU A 189 -18.19 -12.53 -8.57
CA LEU A 189 -17.79 -11.13 -8.44
C LEU A 189 -18.91 -10.17 -8.86
N GLU A 190 -19.64 -10.50 -9.93
CA GLU A 190 -20.75 -9.69 -10.47
C GLU A 190 -22.06 -9.85 -9.68
N HIS A 191 -22.32 -11.03 -9.11
CA HIS A 191 -23.58 -11.36 -8.44
C HIS A 191 -23.41 -11.70 -6.95
N GLY A 192 -22.25 -11.50 -6.37
CA GLY A 192 -22.04 -11.81 -4.98
C GLY A 192 -21.89 -13.31 -4.73
N LEU A 193 -21.54 -13.63 -3.50
CA LEU A 193 -21.43 -15.00 -3.00
C LEU A 193 -22.01 -15.03 -1.59
N HIS A 194 -22.78 -16.06 -1.29
CA HIS A 194 -23.44 -16.22 0.00
C HIS A 194 -23.23 -17.65 0.47
N LEU A 195 -22.71 -17.80 1.69
CA LEU A 195 -22.50 -19.09 2.34
C LEU A 195 -23.22 -19.08 3.69
N GLU A 196 -24.02 -20.12 3.95
CA GLU A 196 -24.82 -20.24 5.15
C GLU A 196 -24.35 -21.41 6.01
N GLY A 197 -24.15 -21.12 7.30
CA GLY A 197 -23.93 -22.10 8.35
C GLY A 197 -24.92 -21.93 9.51
N GLU A 198 -24.81 -22.82 10.50
CA GLU A 198 -25.61 -22.74 11.72
C GLU A 198 -25.18 -21.57 12.61
N GLU A 199 -23.89 -21.31 12.71
CA GLU A 199 -23.32 -20.26 13.58
C GLU A 199 -22.84 -19.03 12.80
N LEU A 200 -22.53 -19.21 11.51
CA LEU A 200 -21.82 -18.25 10.69
C LEU A 200 -22.44 -18.09 9.31
N VAL A 201 -22.52 -16.85 8.84
CA VAL A 201 -22.88 -16.49 7.47
C VAL A 201 -21.73 -15.70 6.85
N LEU A 202 -21.31 -16.09 5.64
CA LEU A 202 -20.29 -15.38 4.88
C LEU A 202 -20.92 -14.76 3.63
N GLU A 203 -20.74 -13.45 3.45
CA GLU A 203 -21.33 -12.73 2.31
C GLU A 203 -20.28 -11.91 1.54
N TRP A 204 -20.32 -11.98 0.22
CA TRP A 204 -19.61 -11.09 -0.71
C TRP A 204 -20.63 -10.22 -1.44
N ALA A 205 -20.45 -8.90 -1.34
CA ALA A 205 -21.22 -7.94 -2.13
C ALA A 205 -20.60 -7.73 -3.52
N PRO A 206 -21.40 -7.69 -4.60
CA PRO A 206 -20.92 -7.26 -5.91
C PRO A 206 -20.25 -5.90 -5.87
N ARG A 207 -19.10 -5.78 -6.52
CA ARG A 207 -18.40 -4.50 -6.73
C ARG A 207 -17.70 -4.57 -8.09
N GLU A 208 -17.61 -3.46 -8.81
CA GLU A 208 -16.89 -3.41 -10.09
C GLU A 208 -15.41 -3.01 -9.93
N VAL A 209 -15.06 -2.39 -8.81
CA VAL A 209 -13.70 -1.97 -8.49
C VAL A 209 -13.36 -2.40 -7.07
N LEU A 210 -12.23 -3.08 -6.94
CA LEU A 210 -11.74 -3.66 -5.71
C LEU A 210 -10.35 -3.12 -5.40
N LEU A 211 -10.23 -2.47 -4.25
CA LEU A 211 -8.95 -2.04 -3.73
C LEU A 211 -8.30 -3.19 -2.95
N LEU A 212 -7.01 -3.42 -3.17
CA LEU A 212 -6.23 -4.42 -2.47
C LEU A 212 -4.98 -3.82 -1.83
N ARG A 213 -4.65 -4.33 -0.65
CA ARG A 213 -3.45 -4.00 0.13
C ARG A 213 -2.72 -5.28 0.49
N LEU A 214 -1.40 -5.20 0.66
CA LEU A 214 -0.61 -6.33 1.14
C LEU A 214 -1.02 -6.68 2.58
N HIS A 215 -1.49 -7.90 2.81
CA HIS A 215 -1.94 -8.33 4.13
C HIS A 215 -0.73 -8.65 5.03
N PRO A 216 -0.66 -8.09 6.26
CA PRO A 216 0.54 -8.14 7.09
C PRO A 216 0.92 -9.56 7.55
N HIS A 217 -0.04 -10.48 7.66
CA HIS A 217 0.20 -11.86 8.13
C HIS A 217 0.26 -12.90 7.01
N ILE A 218 -0.40 -12.63 5.88
CA ILE A 218 -0.52 -13.60 4.78
C ILE A 218 0.54 -13.32 3.72
N GLY A 219 1.02 -12.09 3.61
CA GLY A 219 1.99 -11.69 2.59
C GLY A 219 1.42 -11.63 1.17
N GLU A 220 0.09 -11.70 1.03
CA GLU A 220 -0.63 -11.62 -0.24
C GLU A 220 -1.52 -10.38 -0.33
N TRP A 221 -1.96 -10.02 -1.53
CA TRP A 221 -2.80 -8.83 -1.75
C TRP A 221 -4.26 -9.15 -1.44
N VAL A 222 -4.80 -8.54 -0.40
CA VAL A 222 -6.16 -8.81 0.08
C VAL A 222 -7.01 -7.57 -0.09
N THR A 223 -8.28 -7.75 -0.47
CA THR A 223 -9.20 -6.62 -0.60
C THR A 223 -9.36 -5.87 0.71
N THR A 224 -9.26 -4.55 0.64
CA THR A 224 -9.45 -3.60 1.74
C THR A 224 -10.63 -2.67 1.44
N ASP A 225 -11.10 -1.94 2.45
CA ASP A 225 -12.27 -1.06 2.37
C ASP A 225 -11.92 0.43 2.27
N TYR A 226 -10.64 0.76 2.44
CA TYR A 226 -10.14 2.12 2.39
C TYR A 226 -8.77 2.16 1.72
N PHE A 227 -8.46 3.29 1.12
CA PHE A 227 -7.15 3.58 0.55
C PHE A 227 -6.22 4.10 1.64
N GLU A 228 -5.07 3.46 1.86
CA GLU A 228 -4.07 3.99 2.80
C GLU A 228 -3.08 4.91 2.04
N PRO A 229 -3.11 6.23 2.25
CA PRO A 229 -2.15 7.13 1.62
C PRO A 229 -0.71 6.77 2.01
N GLY A 230 0.23 6.93 1.09
CA GLY A 230 1.62 6.54 1.31
C GLY A 230 1.90 5.04 1.19
N GLU A 231 0.89 4.17 1.16
CA GLU A 231 1.09 2.73 0.92
C GLU A 231 0.80 2.30 -0.52
N GLN A 232 1.41 1.19 -0.92
CA GLN A 232 1.17 0.59 -2.21
C GLN A 232 -0.12 -0.24 -2.18
N HIS A 233 -0.95 -0.01 -3.20
CA HIS A 233 -2.20 -0.70 -3.45
C HIS A 233 -2.20 -1.34 -4.83
N TRP A 234 -3.00 -2.39 -4.98
CA TRP A 234 -3.44 -2.91 -6.26
C TRP A 234 -4.92 -2.60 -6.43
N ILE A 235 -5.37 -2.44 -7.67
CA ILE A 235 -6.78 -2.30 -7.99
C ILE A 235 -7.15 -3.39 -8.99
N LEU A 236 -8.15 -4.19 -8.62
CA LEU A 236 -8.78 -5.15 -9.51
C LEU A 236 -10.09 -4.51 -9.99
N ALA A 237 -10.23 -4.29 -11.30
CA ALA A 237 -11.37 -3.57 -11.87
C ALA A 237 -11.99 -4.36 -13.03
N ALA A 238 -13.32 -4.33 -13.10
CA ALA A 238 -14.07 -4.88 -14.21
C ALA A 238 -13.80 -4.09 -15.50
N ASP A 239 -13.97 -4.73 -16.66
CA ASP A 239 -13.77 -4.09 -17.95
C ASP A 239 -14.72 -2.88 -18.17
N SER A 240 -15.89 -2.87 -17.52
CA SER A 240 -16.82 -1.71 -17.50
C SER A 240 -16.20 -0.49 -16.82
N ALA A 241 -15.51 -0.70 -15.70
CA ALA A 241 -14.97 0.34 -14.84
C ALA A 241 -13.54 0.79 -15.22
N ILE A 242 -12.82 0.01 -16.02
CA ILE A 242 -11.37 0.19 -16.21
C ILE A 242 -10.97 1.56 -16.75
N ARG A 243 -11.78 2.17 -17.62
CA ARG A 243 -11.48 3.49 -18.20
C ARG A 243 -11.52 4.58 -17.13
N ALA A 244 -12.54 4.54 -16.28
CA ALA A 244 -12.67 5.48 -15.17
C ALA A 244 -11.54 5.26 -14.14
N VAL A 245 -11.23 4.01 -13.81
CA VAL A 245 -10.12 3.68 -12.89
C VAL A 245 -8.76 4.14 -13.43
N ARG A 246 -8.48 3.99 -14.72
CA ARG A 246 -7.23 4.51 -15.32
C ARG A 246 -7.14 6.03 -15.17
N SER A 247 -8.18 6.76 -15.55
CA SER A 247 -8.22 8.22 -15.42
C SER A 247 -8.00 8.67 -13.97
N MET A 248 -8.58 7.94 -13.02
CA MET A 248 -8.44 8.19 -11.59
C MET A 248 -7.00 7.93 -11.11
N VAL A 249 -6.41 6.79 -11.48
CA VAL A 249 -5.06 6.40 -11.06
C VAL A 249 -3.99 7.28 -11.72
N ASP A 250 -4.17 7.69 -12.98
CA ASP A 250 -3.28 8.61 -13.68
C ASP A 250 -3.24 9.98 -13.00
N ALA A 251 -4.37 10.44 -12.44
CA ALA A 251 -4.46 11.69 -11.69
C ALA A 251 -3.62 11.67 -10.38
N LEU A 252 -3.28 10.49 -9.85
CA LEU A 252 -2.41 10.35 -8.67
C LEU A 252 -0.94 10.70 -8.95
N GLY A 253 -0.53 10.75 -10.22
CA GLY A 253 0.83 11.14 -10.62
C GLY A 253 1.91 10.10 -10.33
N GLY A 254 1.55 8.84 -10.07
CA GLY A 254 2.50 7.75 -9.83
C GLY A 254 3.29 7.37 -11.09
N ARG A 255 4.60 7.13 -10.98
CA ARG A 255 5.49 6.81 -12.12
C ARG A 255 5.59 5.32 -12.48
N THR A 256 4.95 4.43 -11.71
CA THR A 256 5.20 2.96 -11.76
C THR A 256 3.93 2.11 -11.77
N ILE A 257 2.84 2.63 -12.34
CA ILE A 257 1.60 1.87 -12.49
C ILE A 257 1.77 0.85 -13.61
N ARG A 258 1.38 -0.41 -13.34
CA ARG A 258 1.39 -1.49 -14.34
C ARG A 258 0.02 -2.12 -14.43
N GLU A 259 -0.58 -2.05 -15.61
CA GLU A 259 -1.78 -2.83 -15.92
C GLU A 259 -1.39 -4.22 -16.43
N GLY A 260 -2.13 -5.24 -16.00
CA GLY A 260 -2.05 -6.59 -16.54
C GLY A 260 -3.40 -7.29 -16.50
N SER A 261 -3.43 -8.48 -17.10
CA SER A 261 -4.59 -9.36 -17.02
C SER A 261 -4.84 -9.80 -15.57
N ALA A 262 -6.11 -9.85 -15.17
CA ALA A 262 -6.52 -10.51 -13.96
C ALA A 262 -6.74 -12.01 -14.22
N PRO A 263 -6.62 -12.87 -13.19
CA PRO A 263 -6.91 -14.30 -13.27
C PRO A 263 -8.43 -14.65 -13.34
N VAL A 264 -9.28 -13.65 -13.58
CA VAL A 264 -10.72 -13.84 -13.86
C VAL A 264 -11.08 -13.10 -15.15
N PRO A 265 -11.80 -13.74 -16.09
CA PRO A 265 -12.24 -13.10 -17.33
C PRO A 265 -13.12 -11.87 -17.08
N GLY A 266 -12.95 -10.82 -17.88
CA GLY A 266 -13.72 -9.56 -17.76
C GLY A 266 -13.15 -8.58 -16.73
N TRP A 267 -11.97 -8.86 -16.19
CA TRP A 267 -11.32 -8.08 -15.14
C TRP A 267 -9.86 -7.79 -15.45
N LYS A 268 -9.36 -6.67 -14.94
CA LYS A 268 -7.97 -6.24 -15.07
C LYS A 268 -7.36 -5.85 -13.74
N LEU A 269 -6.06 -6.06 -13.63
CA LEU A 269 -5.29 -5.77 -12.44
C LEU A 269 -4.33 -4.62 -12.69
N ILE A 270 -4.48 -3.56 -11.91
CA ILE A 270 -3.62 -2.38 -11.90
C ILE A 270 -2.74 -2.45 -10.64
N LYS A 271 -1.42 -2.54 -10.84
CA LYS A 271 -0.43 -2.72 -9.78
C LYS A 271 0.36 -1.45 -9.54
N GLY A 272 0.78 -1.24 -8.30
CA GLY A 272 1.66 -0.12 -7.94
C GLY A 272 0.94 1.21 -7.79
N VAL A 273 -0.35 1.17 -7.45
CA VAL A 273 -1.13 2.37 -7.17
C VAL A 273 -0.68 2.93 -5.82
N ARG A 274 -0.20 4.16 -5.79
CA ARG A 274 0.29 4.82 -4.56
C ARG A 274 0.06 6.32 -4.68
N ALA A 275 -0.49 6.93 -3.64
CA ALA A 275 -0.50 8.38 -3.50
C ALA A 275 0.85 8.83 -2.95
N VAL A 276 1.72 9.36 -3.83
CA VAL A 276 3.04 9.92 -3.45
C VAL A 276 3.04 11.44 -3.37
N ASN A 277 2.01 12.10 -3.91
CA ASN A 277 1.85 13.54 -3.91
C ASN A 277 0.48 13.90 -3.33
N GLY A 278 0.48 14.50 -2.13
CA GLY A 278 -0.74 14.86 -1.43
C GLY A 278 -1.64 15.83 -2.21
N LEU A 279 -1.07 16.78 -2.95
CA LEU A 279 -1.85 17.72 -3.78
C LEU A 279 -2.52 17.02 -4.97
N ALA A 280 -1.81 16.10 -5.62
CA ALA A 280 -2.36 15.30 -6.72
C ALA A 280 -3.46 14.36 -6.21
N PHE A 281 -3.25 13.75 -5.04
CA PHE A 281 -4.24 12.90 -4.39
C PHE A 281 -5.50 13.67 -4.00
N ALA A 282 -5.36 14.82 -3.32
CA ALA A 282 -6.48 15.68 -2.99
C ALA A 282 -7.23 16.14 -4.25
N SER A 283 -6.50 16.58 -5.29
CA SER A 283 -7.11 16.97 -6.57
C SER A 283 -7.85 15.82 -7.27
N ALA A 284 -7.34 14.59 -7.16
CA ALA A 284 -7.99 13.41 -7.74
C ALA A 284 -9.30 13.05 -7.00
N LEU A 285 -9.32 13.21 -5.68
CA LEU A 285 -10.53 13.04 -4.86
C LEU A 285 -11.54 14.17 -5.12
N ASP A 286 -11.09 15.43 -5.12
CA ASP A 286 -11.93 16.62 -5.29
C ASP A 286 -12.57 16.69 -6.68
N ARG A 287 -11.89 16.14 -7.71
CA ARG A 287 -12.44 16.01 -9.07
C ARG A 287 -13.62 15.02 -9.13
N GLY A 288 -13.69 14.08 -8.18
CA GLY A 288 -14.72 13.06 -8.13
C GLY A 288 -14.68 12.07 -9.30
N GLY A 289 -15.80 11.38 -9.51
CA GLY A 289 -15.99 10.37 -10.55
C GLY A 289 -16.58 9.06 -10.01
N ASP A 290 -17.12 8.23 -10.91
CA ASP A 290 -17.93 7.04 -10.57
C ASP A 290 -17.24 6.04 -9.61
N HIS A 291 -15.91 6.05 -9.56
CA HIS A 291 -15.11 5.17 -8.70
C HIS A 291 -14.10 5.89 -7.79
N ALA A 292 -14.19 7.22 -7.66
CA ALA A 292 -13.26 8.01 -6.82
C ALA A 292 -13.25 7.55 -5.35
N HIS A 293 -14.37 7.01 -4.86
CA HIS A 293 -14.51 6.42 -3.53
C HIS A 293 -13.51 5.29 -3.23
N VAL A 294 -12.98 4.62 -4.25
CA VAL A 294 -11.94 3.58 -4.09
C VAL A 294 -10.65 4.18 -3.53
N LEU A 295 -10.45 5.48 -3.72
CA LEU A 295 -9.32 6.23 -3.19
C LEU A 295 -9.63 6.93 -1.87
N GLU A 296 -10.84 6.81 -1.33
CA GLU A 296 -11.17 7.45 -0.05
C GLU A 296 -10.36 6.82 1.08
N PRO A 297 -9.59 7.63 1.82
CA PRO A 297 -8.85 7.13 2.95
C PRO A 297 -9.75 6.93 4.16
N GLN A 298 -9.28 6.10 5.09
CA GLN A 298 -9.95 5.96 6.37
C GLN A 298 -9.87 7.30 7.13
N ILE A 299 -11.03 7.82 7.55
CA ILE A 299 -11.06 8.96 8.46
C ILE A 299 -10.62 8.43 9.82
N ARG A 300 -9.45 8.88 10.30
CA ARG A 300 -8.87 8.44 11.56
C ARG A 300 -9.05 9.53 12.60
N HIS A 301 -9.46 9.15 13.81
CA HIS A 301 -9.49 10.01 14.99
C HIS A 301 -8.21 9.89 15.85
N HIS A 302 -7.29 9.01 15.44
CA HIS A 302 -6.04 8.73 16.12
C HIS A 302 -4.85 8.84 15.17
N ALA A 303 -3.69 9.24 15.70
CA ALA A 303 -2.44 9.22 14.95
C ALA A 303 -2.00 7.77 14.70
N ALA A 304 -1.45 7.50 13.53
CA ALA A 304 -0.98 6.17 13.15
C ALA A 304 0.32 6.24 12.34
N LEU A 305 1.11 5.17 12.39
CA LEU A 305 2.31 5.04 11.55
C LEU A 305 1.94 4.34 10.23
N SER A 306 2.41 4.88 9.11
CA SER A 306 2.17 4.36 7.76
C SER A 306 3.48 4.11 7.02
N GLY A 307 3.54 3.02 6.26
CA GLY A 307 4.72 2.67 5.47
C GLY A 307 5.96 2.32 6.29
N GLY A 308 7.12 2.81 5.85
CA GLY A 308 8.44 2.49 6.39
C GLY A 308 9.02 1.14 5.95
N LEU A 309 10.34 0.99 6.05
CA LEU A 309 11.07 -0.23 5.77
C LEU A 309 11.23 -1.04 7.05
N ARG A 310 10.33 -2.02 7.24
CA ARG A 310 10.31 -2.89 8.42
C ARG A 310 11.43 -3.91 8.39
N ILE A 311 11.99 -4.20 9.57
CA ILE A 311 13.15 -5.09 9.72
C ILE A 311 12.79 -6.58 9.58
N ALA A 312 11.57 -7.00 9.95
CA ALA A 312 10.87 -8.11 9.32
C ALA A 312 9.37 -8.11 9.70
N PRO A 313 8.45 -8.53 8.83
CA PRO A 313 7.05 -8.79 9.19
C PRO A 313 6.90 -9.93 10.21
N GLU A 314 7.89 -10.82 10.26
CA GLU A 314 7.88 -12.09 10.98
C GLU A 314 8.40 -12.00 12.42
N TYR A 315 8.91 -10.84 12.87
CA TYR A 315 9.23 -10.58 14.28
C TYR A 315 7.94 -10.30 15.10
N ARG A 316 7.06 -11.31 14.99
CA ARG A 316 5.98 -11.83 15.84
C ARG A 316 5.16 -10.86 16.68
N VAL A 317 3.97 -10.59 16.15
CA VAL A 317 2.70 -10.62 16.91
C VAL A 317 2.71 -11.81 17.88
N GLY A 318 2.59 -11.50 19.17
CA GLY A 318 2.77 -12.41 20.30
C GLY A 318 3.55 -11.76 21.44
N THR A 319 4.45 -10.82 21.14
CA THR A 319 5.27 -10.09 22.13
C THR A 319 4.97 -8.59 22.21
N GLY A 320 4.09 -8.05 21.37
CA GLY A 320 3.75 -6.61 21.34
C GLY A 320 4.78 -5.72 20.64
N LEU A 321 5.84 -6.28 20.03
CA LEU A 321 6.90 -5.52 19.33
C LEU A 321 6.52 -5.18 17.86
N ALA A 322 5.37 -4.55 17.66
CA ALA A 322 5.11 -3.83 16.40
C ALA A 322 5.87 -2.49 16.44
N GLY A 323 6.55 -2.11 15.35
CA GLY A 323 7.14 -0.77 15.21
C GLY A 323 8.66 -0.67 14.99
N HIS A 324 9.36 -1.71 14.55
CA HIS A 324 10.79 -1.62 14.24
C HIS A 324 11.08 -1.38 12.75
N PHE A 325 11.88 -0.36 12.44
CA PHE A 325 12.20 0.09 11.08
C PHE A 325 13.69 0.33 10.90
N LEU A 326 14.18 0.23 9.67
CA LEU A 326 15.54 0.62 9.34
C LEU A 326 15.66 2.15 9.30
N ARG A 327 16.76 2.70 9.84
CA ARG A 327 17.08 4.13 9.74
C ARG A 327 17.22 4.52 8.26
N GLY A 328 16.66 5.67 7.89
CA GLY A 328 16.49 6.07 6.49
C GLY A 328 15.26 5.45 5.79
N GLY A 329 14.59 4.51 6.43
CA GLY A 329 13.30 3.95 6.05
C GLY A 329 12.25 4.09 7.16
N ALA A 330 12.31 5.18 7.93
CA ALA A 330 11.33 5.45 8.99
C ALA A 330 9.89 5.52 8.42
N PRO A 331 8.87 5.16 9.23
CA PRO A 331 7.48 5.31 8.82
C PRO A 331 7.08 6.78 8.72
N ASP A 332 6.05 7.07 7.95
CA ASP A 332 5.38 8.38 7.94
C ASP A 332 4.27 8.42 9.00
N LEU A 333 3.86 9.63 9.39
CA LEU A 333 2.84 9.86 10.41
C LEU A 333 1.51 10.24 9.76
N MET A 334 0.48 9.41 9.95
CA MET A 334 -0.90 9.78 9.65
C MET A 334 -1.48 10.57 10.81
N LEU A 335 -1.93 11.80 10.53
CA LEU A 335 -2.56 12.67 11.52
C LEU A 335 -4.07 12.45 11.57
N PRO A 336 -4.69 12.55 12.76
CA PRO A 336 -6.14 12.51 12.87
C PRO A 336 -6.78 13.73 12.22
N ALA A 337 -8.05 13.63 11.81
CA ALA A 337 -8.80 14.80 11.38
C ALA A 337 -8.83 15.87 12.48
N SER A 338 -8.71 17.15 12.10
CA SER A 338 -8.79 18.26 13.06
C SER A 338 -10.21 18.80 13.13
N ASP A 339 -10.71 18.97 14.35
CA ASP A 339 -11.94 19.71 14.64
C ASP A 339 -11.69 21.23 14.77
N SER A 340 -10.43 21.67 14.70
CA SER A 340 -10.06 23.07 14.81
C SER A 340 -10.44 23.84 13.52
N PRO A 341 -10.92 25.10 13.62
CA PRO A 341 -11.25 25.92 12.46
C PRO A 341 -10.09 26.15 11.49
N ASP A 342 -8.84 26.06 11.96
CA ASP A 342 -7.63 26.19 11.15
C ASP A 342 -7.17 24.86 10.53
N GLY A 343 -7.82 23.74 10.84
CA GLY A 343 -7.50 22.40 10.34
C GLY A 343 -6.16 21.87 10.84
N CYS A 344 -5.61 22.41 11.93
CA CYS A 344 -4.31 22.02 12.48
C CYS A 344 -4.46 21.14 13.73
N VAL A 345 -3.44 20.31 13.98
CA VAL A 345 -3.31 19.46 15.17
C VAL A 345 -1.91 19.65 15.75
N GLU A 346 -1.82 19.67 17.08
CA GLU A 346 -0.53 19.67 17.77
C GLU A 346 0.07 18.27 17.79
N VAL A 347 1.28 18.17 17.27
CA VAL A 347 2.03 16.93 17.11
C VAL A 347 3.27 16.99 17.99
N VAL A 348 3.45 15.96 18.80
CA VAL A 348 4.59 15.78 19.69
C VAL A 348 5.47 14.69 19.12
N LEU A 349 6.76 14.99 18.90
CA LEU A 349 7.80 14.04 18.51
C LEU A 349 8.94 14.15 19.52
N ASP A 350 9.16 13.09 20.31
CA ASP A 350 10.21 13.01 21.34
C ASP A 350 10.24 14.24 22.27
N GLY A 351 9.05 14.69 22.69
CA GLY A 351 8.87 15.84 23.59
C GLY A 351 8.94 17.22 22.90
N ARG A 352 9.17 17.27 21.59
CA ARG A 352 9.07 18.51 20.80
C ARG A 352 7.67 18.65 20.21
N THR A 353 7.04 19.78 20.43
CA THR A 353 5.67 20.05 19.95
C THR A 353 5.69 21.00 18.77
N GLU A 354 4.95 20.65 17.71
CA GLU A 354 4.73 21.50 16.55
C GLU A 354 3.26 21.48 16.13
N LYS A 355 2.78 22.57 15.54
CA LYS A 355 1.40 22.68 15.05
C LYS A 355 1.38 22.40 13.56
N LEU A 356 0.82 21.25 13.18
CA LEU A 356 0.80 20.78 11.80
C LEU A 356 -0.62 20.80 11.22
N ARG A 357 -0.74 21.15 9.94
CA ARG A 357 -2.01 20.99 9.22
C ARG A 357 -2.34 19.51 9.12
N ALA A 358 -3.47 19.10 9.66
CA ALA A 358 -3.88 17.72 9.62
C ALA A 358 -4.81 17.49 8.43
N ASP A 359 -4.31 16.75 7.46
CA ASP A 359 -5.12 16.20 6.39
C ASP A 359 -5.08 14.67 6.51
N PRO A 360 -6.19 14.00 6.86
CA PRO A 360 -6.22 12.54 6.96
C PRO A 360 -5.93 11.85 5.61
N ARG A 361 -5.90 12.61 4.51
CA ARG A 361 -5.59 12.14 3.16
C ARG A 361 -4.08 12.16 2.86
N VAL A 362 -3.26 12.86 3.64
CA VAL A 362 -1.83 13.03 3.34
C VAL A 362 -0.98 12.70 4.56
N PRO A 363 -0.10 11.66 4.48
CA PRO A 363 0.81 11.36 5.57
C PRO A 363 1.81 12.50 5.74
N PHE A 364 2.09 12.86 6.99
CA PHE A 364 3.19 13.74 7.32
C PHE A 364 4.51 12.97 7.18
N PRO A 365 5.47 13.47 6.37
CA PRO A 365 6.64 12.71 5.96
C PRO A 365 7.72 12.67 7.06
N LEU A 366 7.45 11.90 8.12
CA LEU A 366 8.35 11.73 9.26
C LEU A 366 9.71 11.16 8.82
N CYS A 367 9.74 10.39 7.73
CA CYS A 367 10.99 9.88 7.14
C CYS A 367 11.98 10.95 6.66
N LEU A 368 11.54 12.20 6.47
CA LEU A 368 12.41 13.33 6.10
C LEU A 368 13.06 14.00 7.31
N ILE A 369 12.64 13.65 8.52
CA ILE A 369 13.25 14.14 9.75
C ILE A 369 14.42 13.22 10.10
N PRO A 370 15.64 13.75 10.27
CA PRO A 370 16.76 12.95 10.72
C PRO A 370 16.51 12.50 12.16
N LEU A 371 16.24 11.21 12.32
CA LEU A 371 16.04 10.54 13.60
C LEU A 371 17.21 9.58 13.84
N ASP A 372 17.68 9.55 15.09
CA ASP A 372 18.76 8.67 15.52
C ASP A 372 18.28 7.21 15.64
N GLU A 373 19.20 6.29 15.89
CA GLU A 373 18.83 4.92 16.27
C GLU A 373 18.22 4.90 17.67
N GLY A 374 17.16 4.11 17.88
CA GLY A 374 16.49 3.99 19.17
C GLY A 374 14.97 4.13 19.08
N GLU A 375 14.33 4.17 20.25
CA GLU A 375 12.89 4.34 20.41
C GLU A 375 12.49 5.81 20.26
N HIS A 376 11.43 6.04 19.48
CA HIS A 376 10.83 7.34 19.22
C HIS A 376 9.34 7.31 19.54
N ARG A 377 8.83 8.42 20.06
CA ARG A 377 7.43 8.61 20.41
C ARG A 377 6.87 9.78 19.62
N VAL A 378 5.84 9.50 18.81
CA VAL A 378 5.24 10.48 17.92
C VAL A 378 3.73 10.41 17.95
N GLY A 379 3.04 11.56 17.95
CA GLY A 379 1.59 11.58 17.86
C GLY A 379 0.99 12.88 18.34
N THR A 380 -0.25 12.84 18.82
CA THR A 380 -0.99 13.98 19.39
C THR A 380 -1.14 13.81 20.90
N ALA A 381 -1.68 14.83 21.58
CA ALA A 381 -1.97 14.74 23.02
C ALA A 381 -2.88 13.55 23.40
N HIS A 382 -3.71 13.08 22.46
CA HIS A 382 -4.71 12.03 22.69
C HIS A 382 -4.33 10.69 22.04
N SER A 383 -3.27 10.64 21.25
CA SER A 383 -2.89 9.44 20.50
C SER A 383 -1.39 9.43 20.23
N ILE A 384 -0.66 8.57 20.92
CA ILE A 384 0.80 8.44 20.80
C ILE A 384 1.14 7.09 20.18
N GLN A 385 1.99 7.12 19.18
CA GLN A 385 2.62 5.97 18.56
C GLN A 385 4.07 5.85 19.02
N VAL A 386 4.54 4.61 19.14
CA VAL A 386 5.93 4.29 19.48
C VAL A 386 6.52 3.47 18.34
N PHE A 387 7.72 3.82 17.92
CA PHE A 387 8.49 3.04 16.96
C PHE A 387 9.98 3.07 17.30
N THR A 388 10.73 2.14 16.74
CA THR A 388 12.17 2.04 16.96
C THR A 388 12.89 2.01 15.62
N LEU A 389 13.90 2.86 15.46
CA LEU A 389 14.80 2.82 14.33
C LEU A 389 16.05 2.02 14.67
N HIS A 390 16.55 1.23 13.72
CA HIS A 390 17.81 0.53 13.83
C HIS A 390 18.71 0.83 12.63
N ASP A 391 20.02 0.85 12.86
CA ASP A 391 21.01 1.03 11.80
C ASP A 391 21.19 -0.22 10.93
N GLY A 392 20.76 -1.37 11.42
CA GLY A 392 20.75 -2.61 10.67
C GLY A 392 20.00 -3.73 11.36
N LEU A 393 20.03 -4.91 10.74
CA LEU A 393 19.58 -6.16 11.35
C LEU A 393 20.61 -6.59 12.39
N HIS A 394 20.44 -6.14 13.64
CA HIS A 394 21.19 -6.66 14.78
C HIS A 394 20.55 -7.97 15.25
N GLU A 395 20.75 -9.05 14.50
CA GLU A 395 20.71 -10.36 15.16
C GLU A 395 21.77 -10.31 16.27
N GLY A 396 21.41 -10.64 17.51
CA GLY A 396 22.32 -10.53 18.65
C GLY A 396 23.60 -11.33 18.39
N LEU A 397 24.61 -10.65 17.84
CA LEU A 397 25.86 -11.28 17.50
C LEU A 397 26.59 -11.55 18.81
N PRO A 398 27.15 -12.75 19.01
CA PRO A 398 27.92 -13.06 20.22
C PRO A 398 28.98 -11.97 20.50
N PRO A 399 29.26 -11.64 21.78
CA PRO A 399 30.33 -10.71 22.14
C PRO A 399 31.63 -11.09 21.42
N GLY A 400 32.28 -10.12 20.75
CA GLY A 400 33.46 -10.38 19.91
C GLY A 400 33.16 -10.57 18.42
N THR A 401 31.88 -10.63 18.01
CA THR A 401 31.56 -10.72 16.58
C THR A 401 31.91 -9.41 15.87
N GLY A 402 32.70 -9.51 14.81
CA GLY A 402 33.20 -8.36 14.08
C GLY A 402 34.36 -7.62 14.74
N THR A 403 34.87 -8.08 15.90
CA THR A 403 36.11 -7.53 16.48
C THR A 403 37.34 -8.05 15.77
N LEU A 404 37.27 -9.20 15.10
CA LEU A 404 38.35 -9.71 14.26
C LEU A 404 38.13 -9.29 12.81
N GLY A 405 39.14 -8.64 12.23
CA GLY A 405 39.12 -8.22 10.84
C GLY A 405 40.52 -7.97 10.32
N TYR A 406 40.59 -7.86 9.00
CA TYR A 406 41.80 -7.50 8.28
C TYR A 406 41.78 -5.98 8.08
N PRO A 407 42.65 -5.21 8.77
CA PRO A 407 42.71 -3.75 8.62
C PRO A 407 42.86 -3.36 7.15
N CYS A 408 42.10 -2.37 6.72
CA CYS A 408 42.05 -1.95 5.32
C CYS A 408 42.12 -0.43 5.21
N ASP A 409 43.18 0.08 4.60
CA ASP A 409 43.30 1.48 4.15
C ASP A 409 43.48 1.47 2.63
N GLY A 410 42.40 1.11 1.93
CA GLY A 410 42.42 0.79 0.49
C GLY A 410 42.96 -0.60 0.13
N ILE A 411 43.84 -1.17 0.96
CA ILE A 411 44.39 -2.53 0.81
C ILE A 411 44.23 -3.30 2.13
N ALA A 412 43.61 -4.49 2.07
CA ALA A 412 43.46 -5.35 3.24
C ALA A 412 44.80 -6.02 3.60
N GLN A 413 45.23 -5.84 4.85
CA GLN A 413 46.41 -6.53 5.39
C GLN A 413 46.10 -8.02 5.59
N PRO A 414 47.09 -8.92 5.44
CA PRO A 414 46.89 -10.37 5.55
C PRO A 414 46.82 -10.87 7.00
N GLU A 415 47.16 -10.02 7.98
CA GLU A 415 47.14 -10.39 9.40
C GLU A 415 45.79 -10.05 10.02
N LEU A 416 45.18 -11.05 10.64
CA LEU A 416 43.96 -10.89 11.40
C LEU A 416 44.29 -10.15 12.70
N SER A 417 43.59 -9.06 12.96
CA SER A 417 43.80 -8.25 14.16
C SER A 417 42.47 -7.94 14.85
N ASP A 418 42.55 -7.56 16.13
CA ASP A 418 41.42 -6.94 16.82
C ASP A 418 41.18 -5.53 16.26
N VAL A 419 40.14 -5.39 15.46
CA VAL A 419 39.66 -4.12 14.90
C VAL A 419 38.54 -3.58 15.78
N THR A 420 38.88 -2.66 16.67
CA THR A 420 37.92 -1.91 17.48
C THR A 420 37.58 -0.55 16.83
N GLY A 421 36.32 -0.14 16.88
CA GLY A 421 35.86 1.17 16.38
C GLY A 421 35.63 1.26 14.86
N SER A 422 35.66 2.49 14.33
CA SER A 422 35.31 2.84 12.93
C SER A 422 36.44 2.67 11.91
N LYS A 423 37.54 1.98 12.28
CA LYS A 423 38.64 1.70 11.35
C LYS A 423 38.14 0.78 10.23
N ALA A 424 38.37 1.18 8.99
CA ALA A 424 38.02 0.38 7.83
C ALA A 424 38.75 -0.98 7.88
N ALA A 425 38.00 -2.06 7.79
CA ALA A 425 38.53 -3.43 7.83
C ALA A 425 37.59 -4.39 7.11
N VAL A 426 38.16 -5.42 6.51
CA VAL A 426 37.40 -6.54 5.94
C VAL A 426 37.10 -7.54 7.06
N ARG A 427 35.82 -7.76 7.34
CA ARG A 427 35.33 -8.63 8.43
C ARG A 427 34.51 -9.78 7.83
N GLY A 428 34.50 -10.95 8.47
CA GLY A 428 33.65 -12.08 8.07
C GLY A 428 34.03 -12.80 6.77
N ALA A 429 35.17 -12.47 6.16
CA ALA A 429 35.72 -13.13 4.98
C ALA A 429 37.19 -13.47 5.22
N ALA A 430 37.63 -14.66 4.79
CA ALA A 430 39.04 -15.06 4.88
C ALA A 430 39.84 -14.37 3.76
N ALA A 431 40.66 -13.39 4.13
CA ALA A 431 41.63 -12.77 3.23
C ALA A 431 43.00 -13.42 3.45
N THR A 432 43.22 -14.61 2.88
CA THR A 432 44.48 -15.37 3.02
C THR A 432 45.67 -14.74 2.26
N GLY A 433 45.48 -13.56 1.67
CA GLY A 433 46.51 -12.74 1.04
C GLY A 433 46.06 -11.29 0.91
N THR A 434 46.97 -10.42 0.47
CA THR A 434 46.66 -9.02 0.17
C THR A 434 45.66 -8.96 -0.99
N ILE A 435 44.40 -8.64 -0.69
CA ILE A 435 43.33 -8.54 -1.69
C ILE A 435 43.08 -7.05 -1.95
N SER A 436 43.42 -6.58 -3.15
CA SER A 436 42.89 -5.32 -3.65
C SER A 436 41.43 -5.57 -4.07
N LEU A 437 40.49 -4.86 -3.44
CA LEU A 437 39.09 -4.94 -3.86
C LEU A 437 38.96 -4.19 -5.18
N PRO A 438 38.43 -4.83 -6.24
CA PRO A 438 38.23 -4.15 -7.50
C PRO A 438 37.26 -2.98 -7.32
N ARG A 439 37.54 -1.83 -7.92
CA ARG A 439 36.56 -0.76 -8.06
C ARG A 439 35.43 -1.28 -8.94
N THR A 440 34.19 -1.24 -8.47
CA THR A 440 33.04 -1.78 -9.21
C THR A 440 31.97 -0.72 -9.42
N GLU A 441 31.15 -0.93 -10.46
CA GLU A 441 30.00 -0.10 -10.80
C GLU A 441 28.78 -0.97 -11.09
N LEU A 442 27.58 -0.41 -10.86
CA LEU A 442 26.33 -1.10 -11.14
C LEU A 442 25.77 -0.70 -12.51
N LEU A 443 25.56 -1.70 -13.36
CA LEU A 443 25.02 -1.57 -14.71
C LEU A 443 23.73 -2.37 -14.86
N ARG A 444 22.72 -1.84 -15.57
CA ARG A 444 21.47 -2.59 -15.79
C ARG A 444 21.71 -3.84 -16.66
N SER A 445 21.03 -4.94 -16.35
CA SER A 445 21.10 -6.18 -17.12
C SER A 445 20.53 -6.07 -18.55
N SER A 446 19.74 -5.03 -18.83
CA SER A 446 19.21 -4.71 -20.16
C SER A 446 20.17 -3.93 -21.06
N VAL A 447 21.39 -3.64 -20.58
CA VAL A 447 22.42 -2.98 -21.38
C VAL A 447 22.97 -3.96 -22.41
N LEU A 448 22.95 -3.55 -23.67
CA LEU A 448 23.43 -4.32 -24.82
C LEU A 448 24.95 -4.21 -24.95
N GLU A 449 25.49 -3.05 -24.56
CA GLU A 449 26.90 -2.72 -24.74
C GLU A 449 27.32 -1.70 -23.69
N ALA A 450 28.51 -1.89 -23.10
CA ALA A 450 29.09 -0.95 -22.16
C ALA A 450 30.61 -0.90 -22.37
N VAL A 451 31.14 0.32 -22.37
CA VAL A 451 32.56 0.61 -22.54
C VAL A 451 33.03 1.60 -21.49
N LEU A 452 34.19 1.30 -20.92
CA LEU A 452 34.93 2.14 -20.00
C LEU A 452 35.97 2.91 -20.80
N LEU A 453 36.06 4.21 -20.54
CA LEU A 453 36.95 5.12 -21.24
C LEU A 453 37.97 5.69 -20.26
N ASP A 454 39.22 5.70 -20.68
CA ASP A 454 40.31 6.37 -20.00
C ASP A 454 40.63 7.73 -20.68
N PRO A 455 41.31 8.66 -19.99
CA PRO A 455 41.67 9.97 -20.55
C PRO A 455 42.70 9.88 -21.68
N ARG A 456 43.42 8.76 -21.82
CA ARG A 456 44.56 8.59 -22.75
C ARG A 456 44.19 7.83 -24.02
N GLY A 457 42.89 7.67 -24.31
CA GLY A 457 42.40 7.04 -25.53
C GLY A 457 42.12 5.54 -25.43
N GLY A 458 42.25 4.93 -24.25
CA GLY A 458 41.90 3.53 -24.06
C GLY A 458 40.39 3.30 -23.93
N VAL A 459 39.94 2.25 -24.60
CA VAL A 459 38.56 1.75 -24.53
C VAL A 459 38.58 0.31 -24.06
N ARG A 460 37.80 0.02 -23.02
CA ARG A 460 37.64 -1.34 -22.53
C ARG A 460 36.17 -1.70 -22.49
N ARG A 461 35.80 -2.80 -23.13
CA ARG A 461 34.43 -3.33 -22.99
C ARG A 461 34.23 -3.80 -21.55
N ALA A 462 33.19 -3.31 -20.90
CA ALA A 462 32.85 -3.73 -19.55
C ALA A 462 32.50 -5.23 -19.57
N LYS A 463 33.20 -6.02 -18.76
CA LYS A 463 32.93 -7.45 -18.63
C LYS A 463 31.88 -7.67 -17.56
N HIS A 464 30.77 -8.28 -17.93
CA HIS A 464 29.79 -8.76 -16.97
C HIS A 464 30.39 -9.94 -16.21
N ARG A 465 30.35 -9.92 -14.87
CA ARG A 465 30.58 -11.14 -14.11
C ARG A 465 29.40 -12.09 -14.35
N SER A 466 29.70 -13.30 -14.82
CA SER A 466 28.69 -14.34 -14.95
C SER A 466 28.13 -14.66 -13.56
N VAL A 467 26.81 -14.82 -13.48
CA VAL A 467 26.15 -15.30 -12.26
C VAL A 467 26.81 -16.61 -11.84
N PRO A 468 27.22 -16.77 -10.57
CA PRO A 468 27.81 -18.02 -10.10
C PRO A 468 26.91 -19.21 -10.40
N ALA A 469 27.48 -20.31 -10.89
CA ALA A 469 26.72 -21.46 -11.37
C ALA A 469 25.75 -22.03 -10.31
N TRP A 470 26.13 -21.98 -9.03
CA TRP A 470 25.28 -22.43 -7.92
C TRP A 470 24.06 -21.52 -7.70
N MET A 471 24.18 -20.22 -8.01
CA MET A 471 23.12 -19.23 -7.85
C MET A 471 22.14 -19.33 -9.03
N ALA A 472 22.66 -19.52 -10.25
CA ALA A 472 21.87 -19.75 -11.45
C ALA A 472 21.02 -21.05 -11.38
N SER A 473 21.45 -22.07 -10.63
CA SER A 473 20.73 -23.34 -10.49
C SER A 473 19.71 -23.38 -9.37
N ARG A 474 19.80 -22.47 -8.38
CA ARG A 474 18.94 -22.46 -7.19
C ARG A 474 17.97 -21.30 -7.14
N LEU A 475 18.30 -20.19 -7.81
CA LEU A 475 17.45 -19.02 -7.84
C LEU A 475 16.73 -18.95 -9.20
N PRO A 476 15.41 -18.65 -9.21
CA PRO A 476 14.74 -18.35 -10.47
C PRO A 476 15.42 -17.14 -11.11
N THR A 477 15.48 -17.09 -12.45
CA THR A 477 16.15 -16.01 -13.20
C THR A 477 15.69 -14.60 -12.77
N ALA A 478 14.45 -14.48 -12.30
CA ALA A 478 13.87 -13.24 -11.77
C ALA A 478 14.51 -12.73 -10.46
N ALA A 479 15.23 -13.56 -9.71
CA ALA A 479 15.90 -13.19 -8.47
C ALA A 479 17.29 -12.57 -8.68
N LEU A 480 17.82 -12.57 -9.91
CA LEU A 480 19.16 -12.08 -10.24
C LEU A 480 19.28 -10.55 -10.32
N GLY A 481 18.26 -9.82 -9.88
CA GLY A 481 18.25 -8.35 -9.87
C GLY A 481 18.24 -7.71 -11.26
N PRO A 482 17.85 -6.43 -11.38
CA PRO A 482 17.88 -5.70 -12.64
C PRO A 482 19.27 -5.12 -12.97
N CYS A 483 20.26 -5.30 -12.09
CA CYS A 483 21.59 -4.72 -12.19
C CYS A 483 22.66 -5.79 -12.00
N LEU A 484 23.80 -5.61 -12.66
CA LEU A 484 25.00 -6.44 -12.60
C LEU A 484 26.18 -5.55 -12.22
N GLU A 485 27.06 -6.07 -11.38
CA GLU A 485 28.33 -5.42 -11.09
C GLU A 485 29.29 -5.59 -12.27
N ILE A 486 29.93 -4.49 -12.66
CA ILE A 486 31.06 -4.46 -13.60
C ILE A 486 32.29 -3.97 -12.85
N GLU A 487 33.44 -4.49 -13.24
CA GLU A 487 34.73 -4.08 -12.70
C GLU A 487 35.28 -2.89 -13.50
N VAL A 488 35.73 -1.85 -12.80
CA VAL A 488 36.28 -0.61 -13.34
C VAL A 488 37.79 -0.61 -13.12
N PRO A 489 38.60 -0.79 -14.16
CA PRO A 489 40.05 -0.70 -14.05
C PRO A 489 40.49 0.70 -13.64
N ASP A 490 41.64 0.77 -12.97
CA ASP A 490 42.27 2.04 -12.61
C ASP A 490 42.50 2.92 -13.85
N GLY A 491 42.30 4.23 -13.66
CA GLY A 491 42.43 5.23 -14.72
C GLY A 491 41.21 5.38 -15.64
N CYS A 492 40.21 4.49 -15.57
CA CYS A 492 38.94 4.70 -16.27
C CYS A 492 38.10 5.76 -15.52
N VAL A 493 37.60 6.74 -16.28
CA VAL A 493 36.89 7.92 -15.73
C VAL A 493 35.48 8.08 -16.29
N TRP A 494 35.17 7.46 -17.43
CA TRP A 494 33.82 7.45 -17.99
C TRP A 494 33.33 6.03 -18.28
N LEU A 495 32.03 5.82 -18.10
CA LEU A 495 31.29 4.65 -18.55
C LEU A 495 30.24 5.09 -19.56
N ALA A 496 30.40 4.68 -20.82
CA ALA A 496 29.40 4.85 -21.86
C ALA A 496 28.70 3.51 -22.11
N TYR A 497 27.38 3.52 -22.16
CA TYR A 497 26.60 2.29 -22.33
C TYR A 497 25.35 2.49 -23.17
N ARG A 498 24.94 1.42 -23.86
CA ARG A 498 23.82 1.38 -24.78
C ARG A 498 22.76 0.40 -24.32
N THR A 499 21.54 0.89 -24.25
CA THR A 499 20.32 0.09 -24.16
C THR A 499 19.65 0.03 -25.53
N ALA A 500 18.60 -0.79 -25.70
CA ALA A 500 17.81 -0.81 -26.92
C ALA A 500 17.23 0.57 -27.31
N ALA A 501 16.99 1.45 -26.34
CA ALA A 501 16.39 2.76 -26.56
C ALA A 501 17.40 3.89 -26.81
N ARG A 502 18.56 3.87 -26.14
CA ARG A 502 19.53 4.97 -26.18
C ARG A 502 20.92 4.61 -25.65
N TRP A 503 21.88 5.45 -26.02
CA TRP A 503 23.15 5.62 -25.31
C TRP A 503 23.01 6.50 -24.06
N SER A 504 23.85 6.25 -23.08
CA SER A 504 24.00 7.00 -21.84
C SER A 504 25.48 7.07 -21.45
N VAL A 505 25.85 8.11 -20.70
CA VAL A 505 27.20 8.31 -20.16
C VAL A 505 27.10 8.57 -18.67
N ARG A 506 28.07 8.06 -17.91
CA ARG A 506 28.22 8.30 -16.48
C ARG A 506 29.69 8.58 -16.15
N ALA A 507 29.92 9.61 -15.33
CA ALA A 507 31.21 9.87 -14.70
C ALA A 507 31.48 8.83 -13.62
N LEU A 508 32.71 8.29 -13.61
CA LEU A 508 33.14 7.32 -12.61
C LEU A 508 33.88 8.00 -11.45
N ALA A 509 34.37 9.22 -11.65
CA ALA A 509 35.03 10.05 -10.64
C ALA A 509 34.23 11.36 -10.42
N ALA A 510 34.51 12.06 -9.32
CA ALA A 510 33.96 13.39 -9.12
C ALA A 510 34.45 14.34 -10.22
N ALA A 511 33.62 15.30 -10.63
CA ALA A 511 33.92 16.16 -11.80
C ALA A 511 35.27 16.90 -11.68
N ALA A 512 35.67 17.30 -10.47
CA ALA A 512 36.95 17.94 -10.20
C ALA A 512 38.17 17.03 -10.41
N ASP A 513 37.97 15.71 -10.35
CA ASP A 513 39.02 14.69 -10.43
C ASP A 513 39.10 14.03 -11.82
N ILE A 514 38.25 14.45 -12.78
CA ILE A 514 38.27 13.92 -14.15
C ILE A 514 39.40 14.64 -14.92
N PRO A 515 40.45 13.92 -15.37
CA PRO A 515 41.52 14.53 -16.13
C PRO A 515 41.04 14.95 -17.53
N ALA A 516 41.66 16.01 -18.06
CA ALA A 516 41.46 16.42 -19.45
C ALA A 516 41.86 15.27 -20.42
N PRO A 517 41.14 15.11 -21.54
CA PRO A 517 41.42 14.05 -22.51
C PRO A 517 42.73 14.32 -23.25
N ALA A 518 43.60 13.33 -23.31
CA ALA A 518 44.84 13.31 -24.09
C ALA A 518 44.97 12.00 -24.90
N PRO A 519 43.99 11.65 -25.76
CA PRO A 519 44.07 10.49 -26.64
C PRO A 519 45.12 10.68 -27.74
N ALA A 520 45.66 9.58 -28.27
CA ALA A 520 46.50 9.60 -29.45
C ALA A 520 45.67 9.90 -30.73
N PRO A 521 46.29 10.47 -31.78
CA PRO A 521 45.59 10.82 -33.02
C PRO A 521 44.89 9.66 -33.75
N ASP A 522 45.25 8.42 -33.45
CA ASP A 522 44.77 7.17 -34.06
C ASP A 522 43.83 6.37 -33.15
N ASP A 523 43.41 6.90 -31.99
CA ASP A 523 42.48 6.26 -31.06
C ASP A 523 41.02 6.31 -31.53
N TYR A 524 40.76 5.81 -32.74
CA TYR A 524 39.45 5.87 -33.38
C TYR A 524 38.34 5.12 -32.63
N ALA A 525 38.69 4.04 -31.91
CA ALA A 525 37.71 3.31 -31.10
C ALA A 525 37.19 4.15 -29.92
N TRP A 526 38.09 4.93 -29.32
CA TRP A 526 37.77 5.87 -28.25
C TRP A 526 36.93 7.02 -28.77
N ALA A 527 37.36 7.62 -29.88
CA ALA A 527 36.62 8.69 -30.52
C ALA A 527 35.20 8.23 -30.90
N TYR A 528 35.07 7.04 -31.48
CA TYR A 528 33.77 6.46 -31.82
C TYR A 528 32.88 6.25 -30.58
N ALA A 529 33.42 5.71 -29.49
CA ALA A 529 32.67 5.48 -28.25
C ALA A 529 32.18 6.79 -27.62
N VAL A 530 33.03 7.83 -27.60
CA VAL A 530 32.68 9.17 -27.11
C VAL A 530 31.60 9.81 -27.99
N LEU A 531 31.81 9.83 -29.31
CA LEU A 531 30.88 10.46 -30.25
C LEU A 531 29.52 9.76 -30.30
N SER A 532 29.49 8.44 -30.13
CA SER A 532 28.24 7.65 -30.04
C SER A 532 27.32 8.12 -28.89
N ALA A 533 27.89 8.78 -27.89
CA ALA A 533 27.18 9.28 -26.72
C ALA A 533 27.35 10.80 -26.48
N ALA A 534 27.86 11.55 -27.48
CA ALA A 534 28.24 12.96 -27.33
C ALA A 534 27.14 13.84 -26.72
N GLN A 535 25.91 13.72 -27.22
CA GLN A 535 24.77 14.55 -26.80
C GLN A 535 24.11 14.11 -25.48
N ARG A 536 24.66 13.10 -24.78
CA ARG A 536 23.97 12.45 -23.66
C ARG A 536 24.26 13.07 -22.31
N LEU A 537 25.30 13.88 -22.20
CA LEU A 537 25.68 14.56 -20.97
C LEU A 537 26.15 15.98 -21.33
N GLN A 538 25.65 16.98 -20.60
CA GLN A 538 26.02 18.40 -20.79
C GLN A 538 27.07 18.85 -19.77
N ASP A 539 27.82 17.88 -19.22
CA ASP A 539 28.87 18.14 -18.25
C ASP A 539 30.09 18.75 -18.96
N PRO A 540 30.67 19.86 -18.47
CA PRO A 540 31.84 20.49 -19.10
C PRO A 540 32.99 19.52 -19.34
N ALA A 541 33.30 18.65 -18.38
CA ALA A 541 34.39 17.68 -18.50
C ALA A 541 34.09 16.63 -19.59
N TRP A 542 32.82 16.31 -19.84
CA TRP A 542 32.45 15.42 -20.94
C TRP A 542 32.53 16.13 -22.30
N LEU A 543 32.17 17.40 -22.37
CA LEU A 543 32.27 18.18 -23.61
C LEU A 543 33.72 18.29 -24.10
N ASP A 544 34.69 18.37 -23.19
CA ASP A 544 36.12 18.31 -23.54
C ASP A 544 36.48 16.99 -24.24
N TYR A 545 35.93 15.86 -23.78
CA TYR A 545 36.14 14.54 -24.40
C TYR A 545 35.50 14.49 -25.79
N VAL A 546 34.29 15.05 -25.93
CA VAL A 546 33.61 15.15 -27.23
C VAL A 546 34.45 15.97 -28.21
N ALA A 547 34.95 17.14 -27.82
CA ALA A 547 35.79 17.98 -28.67
C ALA A 547 37.08 17.26 -29.10
N ALA A 548 37.74 16.54 -28.18
CA ALA A 548 38.93 15.74 -28.51
C ALA A 548 38.59 14.59 -29.50
N ALA A 549 37.44 13.95 -29.35
CA ALA A 549 36.99 12.88 -30.24
C ALA A 549 36.61 13.39 -31.65
N GLU A 550 36.02 14.58 -31.76
CA GLU A 550 35.73 15.24 -33.03
C GLU A 550 37.02 15.56 -33.80
N ALA A 551 38.06 16.05 -33.10
CA ALA A 551 39.36 16.33 -33.70
C ALA A 551 40.06 15.09 -34.28
N ILE A 552 39.88 13.91 -33.65
CA ILE A 552 40.37 12.62 -34.17
C ILE A 552 39.56 12.19 -35.39
N SER A 553 38.23 12.29 -35.33
CA SER A 553 37.35 11.83 -36.42
C SER A 553 37.47 12.68 -37.69
N GLY A 554 37.72 13.99 -37.54
CA GLY A 554 37.96 14.90 -38.65
C GLY A 554 39.22 14.59 -39.46
N ARG A 555 40.20 13.85 -38.90
CA ARG A 555 41.44 13.45 -39.57
C ARG A 555 41.34 12.16 -40.39
N ARG A 556 40.26 11.38 -40.23
CA ARG A 556 40.03 10.14 -40.99
C ARG A 556 39.44 10.39 -42.39
N GLY A 557 38.93 11.60 -42.63
CA GLY A 557 38.32 12.03 -43.90
C GLY A 557 39.19 12.94 -44.76
N ALA A 558 40.42 13.25 -44.32
CA ALA A 558 41.48 13.92 -45.09
C ALA A 558 42.54 12.89 -45.47
#